data_AF-A0AA35VWV9-F1
#
_entry.id   AF-A0AA35VWV9-F1
#
_cell.length_a   1.000
_cell.length_b   1.000
_cell.length_c   1.000
_cell.angle_alpha   90.00
_cell.angle_beta   90.00
_cell.angle_gamma   90.00
#
_symmetry.space_group_name_H-M   'P 1'
#
loop_
_entity.id
_entity.type
_entity.pdbx_description
1 polymer ?
#
loop_
_entity_poly.entity_id
_entity_poly.type
_entity_poly.pdbx_seq_one_letter_code
_entity_poly.pdbx_strand_id
1 'polypeptide(L)'
;IGCNAVSWAPAVVPGSLIEPPSSQKPNYIKRFASGGCDNLIKIWKEEDGQWKEEQKLEAHSDWVRDVAWAPSIGLPTSTIASCSQ
;
A
#
# COMPACT_ATOMS: atom_id res chain seq x y z
N ILE A 1 -11.21 7.23 16.39
CA ILE A 1 -10.33 6.09 16.04
C ILE A 1 -9.02 6.68 15.56
N GLY A 2 -7.90 6.34 16.20
CA GLY A 2 -6.57 6.87 15.88
C GLY A 2 -5.85 6.05 14.81
N CYS A 3 -5.06 6.71 13.97
CA CYS A 3 -4.12 6.08 13.04
C CYS A 3 -2.71 6.27 13.60
N ASN A 4 -1.96 5.18 13.73
CA ASN A 4 -0.62 5.18 14.31
C ASN A 4 0.46 5.15 13.23
N ALA A 5 0.18 4.56 12.07
CA ALA A 5 1.15 4.38 11.01
C ALA A 5 0.55 4.45 9.62
N VAL A 6 1.32 4.98 8.68
CA VAL A 6 1.00 5.06 7.24
C VAL A 6 2.25 4.76 6.44
N SER A 7 2.13 3.93 5.40
CA SER A 7 3.23 3.62 4.49
C SER A 7 2.78 3.53 3.05
N TRP A 8 3.49 4.23 2.16
CA TRP A 8 3.17 4.28 0.73
C TRP A 8 3.63 3.02 0.01
N ALA A 9 2.79 2.51 -0.90
CA ALA A 9 3.22 1.49 -1.82
C ALA A 9 4.28 2.06 -2.79
N PRO A 10 5.25 1.24 -3.23
CA PRO A 10 6.23 1.65 -4.22
C PRO A 10 5.54 2.08 -5.52
N ALA A 11 6.10 3.11 -6.19
CA ALA A 11 5.59 3.60 -7.47
C ALA A 11 5.96 2.64 -8.62
N VAL A 12 5.30 1.48 -8.65
CA VAL A 12 5.50 0.46 -9.68
C VAL A 12 4.62 0.78 -10.89
N VAL A 13 5.24 0.84 -12.07
CA VAL A 13 4.53 0.88 -13.35
C VAL A 13 4.45 -0.56 -13.87
N PRO A 14 3.24 -1.15 -14.01
CA PRO A 14 3.10 -2.45 -14.62
C PRO A 14 3.72 -2.45 -16.02
N GLY A 15 4.64 -3.38 -16.32
CA GLY A 15 5.22 -3.50 -17.65
C GLY A 15 6.37 -2.55 -17.99
N SER A 16 6.88 -1.73 -17.05
CA SER A 16 7.98 -0.77 -17.34
C SER A 16 9.30 -1.37 -17.82
N LEU A 17 9.52 -2.67 -17.60
CA LEU A 17 10.68 -3.39 -18.14
C LEU A 17 10.47 -3.88 -19.59
N ILE A 18 9.25 -3.81 -20.11
CA ILE A 18 8.83 -4.42 -21.39
C ILE A 18 8.39 -3.34 -22.38
N GLU A 19 7.87 -2.19 -21.93
CA GLU A 19 7.41 -1.13 -22.82
C GLU A 19 8.56 -0.24 -23.35
N PRO A 20 8.61 0.02 -24.67
CA PRO A 20 9.50 1.03 -25.24
C PRO A 20 9.14 2.42 -24.68
N PRO A 21 10.11 3.36 -24.61
CA PRO A 21 9.85 4.69 -24.07
C PRO A 21 8.73 5.38 -24.87
N SER A 22 7.55 5.51 -24.26
CA SER A 22 6.44 6.26 -24.81
C SER A 22 6.38 7.64 -24.17
N SER A 23 5.93 8.65 -24.91
CA SER A 23 5.77 10.02 -24.39
C SER A 23 4.59 10.18 -23.41
N GLN A 24 3.86 9.10 -23.13
CA GLN A 24 2.73 9.11 -22.20
C GLN A 24 3.24 8.96 -20.76
N LYS A 25 2.69 9.75 -19.85
CA LYS A 25 2.98 9.58 -18.43
C LYS A 25 2.52 8.18 -17.99
N PRO A 26 3.38 7.40 -17.34
CA PRO A 26 2.98 6.07 -16.88
C PRO A 26 1.81 6.17 -15.90
N ASN A 27 0.87 5.25 -16.03
CA ASN A 27 -0.28 5.16 -15.13
C ASN A 27 0.12 4.36 -13.88
N TYR A 28 0.48 5.08 -12.81
CA TYR A 28 0.84 4.46 -11.54
C TYR A 28 -0.39 3.99 -10.77
N ILE A 29 -0.33 2.77 -10.25
CA ILE A 29 -1.28 2.31 -9.24
C ILE A 29 -0.86 2.95 -7.92
N LYS A 30 -1.60 3.97 -7.46
CA LYS A 30 -1.32 4.62 -6.18
C LYS A 30 -2.02 3.86 -5.07
N ARG A 31 -1.21 3.31 -4.16
CA ARG A 31 -1.67 2.61 -2.97
C ARG A 31 -0.90 3.08 -1.74
N PHE A 32 -1.52 2.96 -0.57
CA PHE A 32 -0.84 3.05 0.72
C PHE A 32 -1.52 2.15 1.74
N ALA A 33 -0.81 1.81 2.80
CA ALA A 33 -1.34 1.07 3.94
C ALA A 33 -1.41 1.98 5.15
N SER A 34 -2.40 1.76 6.02
CA SER A 34 -2.54 2.43 7.31
C SER A 34 -2.85 1.43 8.43
N GLY A 35 -2.32 1.64 9.63
CA GLY A 35 -2.62 0.85 10.82
C GLY A 35 -3.02 1.72 12.00
N GLY A 36 -3.94 1.24 12.86
CA GLY A 36 -4.48 2.07 13.93
C GLY A 36 -5.01 1.33 15.16
N CYS A 37 -5.74 2.07 15.98
CA CYS A 37 -6.35 1.60 17.23
C CYS A 37 -7.56 0.67 17.04
N ASP A 38 -7.98 0.44 15.80
CA ASP A 38 -9.00 -0.54 15.44
C ASP A 38 -8.41 -1.94 15.23
N ASN A 39 -7.10 -2.13 15.45
CA ASN A 39 -6.35 -3.37 15.28
C ASN A 39 -6.27 -3.82 13.80
N LEU A 40 -6.70 -2.96 12.89
CA LEU A 40 -6.76 -3.24 11.47
C LEU A 40 -5.57 -2.62 10.73
N ILE A 41 -5.13 -3.33 9.69
CA ILE A 41 -4.33 -2.74 8.62
C ILE A 41 -5.26 -2.57 7.43
N LYS A 42 -5.35 -1.35 6.92
CA LYS A 42 -6.19 -1.01 5.77
C LYS A 42 -5.31 -0.66 4.59
N ILE A 43 -5.62 -1.23 3.44
CA ILE A 43 -5.00 -0.91 2.16
C ILE A 43 -5.93 0.05 1.42
N TRP A 44 -5.36 1.14 0.95
CA TRP A 44 -6.06 2.19 0.23
C TRP A 44 -5.55 2.24 -1.19
N LYS A 45 -6.47 2.44 -2.14
CA LYS A 45 -6.17 2.60 -3.56
C LYS A 45 -6.89 3.83 -4.09
N GLU A 46 -6.21 4.57 -4.94
CA GLU A 46 -6.82 5.70 -5.65
C GLU A 46 -7.58 5.21 -6.90
N GLU A 47 -8.83 5.62 -7.00
CA GLU A 47 -9.71 5.39 -8.15
C GLU A 47 -10.42 6.70 -8.48
N ASP A 48 -10.23 7.21 -9.70
CA ASP A 48 -10.88 8.42 -10.21
C ASP A 48 -10.72 9.66 -9.32
N GLY A 49 -9.52 9.86 -8.75
CA GLY A 49 -9.19 10.96 -7.86
C GLY A 49 -9.63 10.76 -6.41
N GLN A 50 -10.21 9.62 -6.07
CA GLN A 50 -10.71 9.32 -4.73
C GLN A 50 -10.01 8.12 -4.12
N TRP A 51 -9.66 8.23 -2.83
CA TRP A 51 -9.10 7.13 -2.07
C TRP A 51 -10.22 6.23 -1.54
N LYS A 52 -10.16 4.96 -1.91
CA LYS A 52 -11.07 3.94 -1.42
C LYS A 52 -10.27 2.89 -0.65
N GLU A 53 -10.90 2.35 0.37
CA GLU A 53 -10.37 1.19 1.08
C GLU A 53 -10.52 -0.02 0.15
N GLU A 54 -9.38 -0.59 -0.27
CA GLU A 54 -9.31 -1.75 -1.14
C GLU A 54 -9.43 -3.04 -0.32
N GLN A 55 -8.80 -3.07 0.87
CA GLN A 55 -8.78 -4.26 1.72
C GLN A 55 -8.57 -3.93 3.19
N LYS A 56 -9.15 -4.76 4.07
CA LYS A 56 -8.87 -4.82 5.51
C LYS A 56 -8.14 -6.11 5.84
N LEU A 57 -7.09 -6.01 6.66
CA LEU A 57 -6.34 -7.14 7.20
C LEU A 57 -6.53 -7.17 8.70
N GLU A 58 -7.15 -8.24 9.19
CA GLU A 58 -7.51 -8.47 10.59
C GLU A 58 -6.58 -9.53 11.18
N ALA A 59 -5.30 -9.19 11.35
CA ALA A 59 -4.29 -10.12 11.88
C ALA A 59 -3.88 -9.81 13.33
N HIS A 60 -4.01 -8.55 13.76
CA HIS A 60 -3.59 -8.11 15.09
C HIS A 60 -4.77 -8.11 16.06
N SER A 61 -4.53 -8.54 17.31
CA SER A 61 -5.52 -8.54 18.39
C SER A 61 -5.52 -7.25 19.22
N ASP A 62 -4.53 -6.39 19.03
CA ASP A 62 -4.36 -5.10 19.70
C ASP A 62 -3.90 -4.03 18.69
N TRP A 63 -3.72 -2.79 19.15
CA TRP A 63 -3.45 -1.64 18.32
C TRP A 63 -2.21 -1.84 17.46
N VAL A 64 -2.37 -1.61 16.16
CA VAL A 64 -1.23 -1.62 15.22
C VAL A 64 -0.32 -0.46 15.56
N ARG A 65 0.97 -0.74 15.78
CA ARG A 65 1.99 0.24 16.15
C ARG A 65 2.70 0.78 14.92
N ASP A 66 3.00 -0.09 13.96
CA ASP A 66 3.65 0.30 12.71
C ASP A 66 3.23 -0.59 11.53
N VAL A 67 3.33 -0.04 10.33
CA VAL A 67 3.11 -0.70 9.05
C VAL A 67 4.13 -0.20 8.04
N ALA A 68 4.85 -1.10 7.37
CA ALA A 68 5.86 -0.77 6.37
C ALA A 68 5.63 -1.55 5.08
N TRP A 69 5.46 -0.83 3.96
CA TRP A 69 5.39 -1.44 2.63
C TRP A 69 6.80 -1.65 2.10
N ALA A 70 7.14 -2.91 1.78
CA ALA A 70 8.45 -3.23 1.24
C ALA A 70 8.60 -2.69 -0.20
N PRO A 71 9.77 -2.11 -0.56
CA PRO A 71 10.04 -1.78 -1.95
C PRO A 71 10.07 -3.06 -2.79
N SER A 72 9.24 -3.13 -3.83
CA SER A 72 9.30 -4.20 -4.82
C SER A 72 10.10 -3.71 -6.02
N ILE A 73 11.23 -4.37 -6.27
CA ILE A 73 12.01 -4.19 -7.50
C ILE A 73 11.84 -5.49 -8.30
N GLY A 74 11.14 -5.42 -9.42
CA GLY A 74 11.07 -6.51 -10.41
C GLY A 74 10.29 -7.77 -10.01
N LEU A 75 9.83 -7.91 -8.76
CA LEU A 75 9.01 -9.03 -8.32
C LEU A 75 7.51 -8.72 -8.45
N PRO A 76 6.67 -9.68 -8.89
CA PRO A 76 5.22 -9.50 -8.98
C PRO A 76 4.53 -9.49 -7.61
N THR A 77 5.28 -9.76 -6.53
CA THR A 77 4.77 -9.84 -5.16
C THR A 77 5.03 -8.53 -4.42
N SER A 78 3.99 -7.99 -3.79
CA SER A 78 4.11 -6.91 -2.80
C SER A 78 4.08 -7.48 -1.40
N THR A 79 4.90 -6.93 -0.50
CA THR A 79 4.98 -7.38 0.90
C THR A 79 4.82 -6.19 1.82
N ILE A 80 4.09 -6.39 2.93
CA ILE A 80 3.89 -5.41 3.99
C ILE A 80 4.29 -6.07 5.30
N ALA A 81 5.07 -5.38 6.12
CA ALA A 81 5.35 -5.75 7.50
C ALA A 81 4.49 -4.91 8.44
N SER A 82 4.06 -5.49 9.56
CA SER A 82 3.32 -4.75 10.59
C SER A 82 3.61 -5.32 11.98
N CYS A 83 3.43 -4.51 13.00
CA CYS A 83 3.55 -4.92 14.41
C CYS A 83 2.42 -4.32 15.26
N SER A 84 2.03 -5.03 16.31
CA SER A 84 1.07 -4.57 17.32
C SER A 84 1.70 -4.49 18.71
N GLN A 85 0.98 -3.89 19.65
CA GLN A 85 1.24 -4.09 21.09
C GLN A 85 1.12 -5.57 21.46
#